data_AF-A0A373CU55-F1
#
_entry.id   AF-A0A373CU55-F1
#
_cell.length_a   1.000
_cell.length_b   1.000
_cell.length_c   1.000
_cell.angle_alpha   90.00
_cell.angle_beta   90.00
_cell.angle_gamma   90.00
#
_symmetry.space_group_name_H-M   'P 1'
#
loop_
_entity.id
_entity.type
_entity.pdbx_description
1 polymer ?
#
loop_
_entity_poly.entity_id
_entity_poly.type
_entity_poly.pdbx_seq_one_letter_code
_entity_poly.pdbx_strand_id
1 'polypeptide(L)'
;MKIITQLMNLFKLDSTIQMEYAEKKQAPIYMPNDYEQDDSQSITDDSGYDLTRFSEHEAYIIKHVWDVVHEKYPSEYFALGLANESYCIKYKPRYVLYELIILQFSDSDNPVDLFAVSLAYASKGAFYRKQALDYFERSEASISPDLLDEFLSYMPLYVYNLFSELYEKEHLYDSAIRCTRLAKRFSKPGNSFFDDRISMLKIKSQNASPLRSRKMPEKQQIFEANVTAAANFFLKNNFLPPDMRKYASSAARSKKPYRTSVNLKQYAVMCNAYLEHQDEMERHNSANTNASHDSYLD
;
A
#
# COMPACT_ATOMS: atom_id res chain seq x y z
N MET A 1 1.48 4.99 35.72
CA MET A 1 0.20 4.92 34.96
C MET A 1 0.33 4.09 33.68
N LYS A 2 1.22 4.41 32.72
CA LYS A 2 1.42 3.63 31.47
C LYS A 2 1.64 2.12 31.66
N ILE A 3 2.46 1.71 32.63
CA ILE A 3 2.75 0.28 32.90
C ILE A 3 1.50 -0.46 33.37
N ILE A 4 0.70 0.14 34.26
CA ILE A 4 -0.54 -0.47 34.77
C ILE A 4 -1.57 -0.58 33.64
N THR A 5 -1.68 0.43 32.77
CA THR A 5 -2.56 0.36 31.58
C THR A 5 -2.12 -0.74 30.60
N GLN A 6 -0.82 -0.89 30.35
CA GLN A 6 -0.29 -1.99 29.53
C GLN A 6 -0.57 -3.36 30.15
N LEU A 7 -0.41 -3.48 31.47
CA LEU A 7 -0.72 -4.71 32.22
C LEU A 7 -2.21 -5.04 32.19
N MET A 8 -3.09 -4.05 32.34
CA MET A 8 -4.53 -4.26 32.26
C MET A 8 -4.96 -4.65 30.84
N ASN A 9 -4.31 -4.11 29.80
CA ASN A 9 -4.57 -4.50 28.42
C ASN A 9 -4.15 -5.95 28.11
N LEU A 10 -3.18 -6.53 28.83
CA LEU A 10 -2.79 -7.94 28.70
C LEU A 10 -3.89 -8.91 29.15
N PHE A 11 -4.78 -8.49 30.06
CA PHE A 11 -5.88 -9.31 30.56
C PHE A 11 -7.22 -9.03 29.88
N LYS A 12 -7.28 -8.05 28.95
CA LYS A 12 -8.51 -7.77 28.21
C LYS A 12 -8.79 -8.92 27.24
N LEU A 13 -10.04 -9.37 27.22
CA LEU A 13 -10.53 -10.25 26.18
C LEU A 13 -10.56 -9.49 24.84
N ASP A 14 -10.27 -10.17 23.73
CA ASP A 14 -10.36 -9.55 22.40
C ASP A 14 -11.76 -8.96 22.16
N SER A 15 -12.82 -9.59 22.69
CA SER A 15 -14.20 -9.06 22.60
C SER A 15 -14.38 -7.71 23.28
N THR A 16 -13.70 -7.47 24.42
CA THR A 16 -13.71 -6.18 25.09
C THR A 16 -13.00 -5.11 24.25
N ILE A 17 -11.86 -5.45 23.65
CA ILE A 17 -11.12 -4.53 22.77
C ILE A 17 -11.95 -4.18 21.52
N GLN A 18 -12.63 -5.17 20.93
CA GLN A 18 -13.51 -4.98 19.78
C GLN A 18 -14.70 -4.07 20.11
N MET A 19 -15.28 -4.20 21.31
CA MET A 19 -16.37 -3.32 21.76
C MET A 19 -15.88 -1.88 21.95
N GLU A 20 -14.76 -1.69 22.66
CA GLU A 20 -14.15 -0.37 22.87
C GLU A 20 -13.82 0.32 21.52
N TYR A 21 -13.26 -0.43 20.58
CA TYR A 21 -12.95 0.08 19.24
C TYR A 21 -14.22 0.43 18.45
N ALA A 22 -15.27 -0.38 18.54
CA ALA A 22 -16.55 -0.09 17.88
C ALA A 22 -17.26 1.15 18.45
N GLU A 23 -17.03 1.47 19.73
CA GLU A 23 -17.54 2.66 20.40
C GLU A 23 -16.73 3.92 20.07
N LYS A 24 -15.43 3.78 19.80
CA LYS A 24 -14.48 4.87 19.43
C LYS A 24 -14.71 5.41 18.01
N LYS A 25 -15.96 5.63 17.60
CA LYS A 25 -16.34 6.13 16.26
C LYS A 25 -15.73 7.50 15.97
N GLN A 26 -14.52 7.50 15.42
CA GLN A 26 -13.88 8.69 14.86
C GLN A 26 -13.64 8.46 13.38
N ALA A 27 -14.04 9.44 12.56
CA ALA A 27 -13.69 9.43 11.15
C ALA A 27 -12.18 9.65 10.99
N PRO A 28 -11.51 8.95 10.04
CA PRO A 28 -10.11 9.22 9.73
C PRO A 28 -9.87 10.69 9.41
N ILE A 29 -8.71 11.19 9.77
CA ILE A 29 -8.31 12.59 9.52
C ILE A 29 -7.88 12.75 8.06
N TYR A 30 -7.13 11.77 7.55
CA TYR A 30 -6.53 11.76 6.23
C TYR A 30 -7.28 10.80 5.30
N MET A 31 -8.19 11.36 4.52
CA MET A 31 -8.93 10.63 3.47
C MET A 31 -8.29 10.93 2.13
N PRO A 32 -7.85 9.95 1.32
CA PRO A 32 -7.26 10.23 -0.01
C PRO A 32 -8.15 11.14 -0.86
N ASN A 33 -7.53 11.97 -1.69
CA ASN A 33 -8.28 12.75 -2.67
C ASN A 33 -8.83 11.83 -3.77
N ASP A 34 -9.84 12.33 -4.49
CA ASP A 34 -10.31 11.74 -5.72
C ASP A 34 -9.43 12.26 -6.88
N TYR A 35 -8.87 11.35 -7.67
CA TYR A 35 -8.02 11.67 -8.81
C TYR A 35 -8.75 11.26 -10.10
N GLU A 36 -8.94 12.22 -11.01
CA GLU A 36 -9.48 11.95 -12.34
C GLU A 36 -8.44 11.16 -13.13
N GLN A 37 -8.72 9.89 -13.40
CA GLN A 37 -7.79 8.97 -14.05
C GLN A 37 -8.41 8.44 -15.34
N ASP A 38 -7.66 8.51 -16.44
CA ASP A 38 -8.10 8.09 -17.77
C ASP A 38 -7.14 7.05 -18.35
N ASP A 39 -7.63 5.81 -18.48
CA ASP A 39 -6.86 4.68 -19.00
C ASP A 39 -6.53 4.83 -20.49
N SER A 40 -7.38 5.51 -21.26
CA SER A 40 -7.15 5.78 -22.69
C SER A 40 -5.96 6.70 -22.93
N GLN A 41 -5.52 7.43 -21.90
CA GLN A 41 -4.34 8.30 -21.93
C GLN A 41 -3.08 7.62 -21.37
N SER A 42 -3.17 6.32 -21.03
CA SER A 42 -2.00 5.56 -20.59
C SER A 42 -1.15 5.13 -21.78
N ILE A 43 0.16 5.37 -21.70
CA ILE A 43 1.08 4.92 -22.74
C ILE A 43 1.49 3.47 -22.45
N THR A 44 1.08 2.56 -23.32
CA THR A 44 1.37 1.12 -23.29
C THR A 44 2.23 0.68 -24.49
N ASP A 45 2.84 -0.49 -24.37
CA ASP A 45 3.49 -1.23 -25.45
C ASP A 45 2.94 -2.68 -25.51
N ASP A 46 3.44 -3.50 -26.45
CA ASP A 46 3.02 -4.90 -26.62
C ASP A 46 3.24 -5.78 -25.37
N SER A 47 3.97 -5.26 -24.37
CA SER A 47 4.38 -5.98 -23.17
C SER A 47 3.71 -5.49 -21.87
N GLY A 48 3.03 -4.32 -21.89
CA GLY A 48 2.34 -3.71 -20.76
C GLY A 48 2.46 -2.17 -20.73
N TYR A 49 2.55 -1.58 -19.54
CA TYR A 49 2.82 -0.14 -19.40
C TYR A 49 4.25 0.20 -19.81
N ASP A 50 4.41 1.18 -20.70
CA ASP A 50 5.73 1.68 -21.11
C ASP A 50 6.22 2.73 -20.12
N LEU A 51 6.98 2.30 -19.11
CA LEU A 51 7.53 3.17 -18.07
C LEU A 51 8.69 4.08 -18.55
N THR A 52 9.03 4.07 -19.84
CA THR A 52 10.06 4.96 -20.40
C THR A 52 9.47 6.28 -20.95
N ARG A 53 8.15 6.34 -21.16
CA ARG A 53 7.43 7.51 -21.66
C ARG A 53 6.23 7.80 -20.78
N PHE A 54 5.85 9.06 -20.60
CA PHE A 54 4.66 9.43 -19.83
C PHE A 54 3.80 10.41 -20.63
N SER A 55 2.49 10.22 -20.62
CA SER A 55 1.57 11.23 -21.13
C SER A 55 1.50 12.42 -20.16
N GLU A 56 0.98 13.56 -20.63
CA GLU A 56 0.77 14.73 -19.77
C GLU A 56 -0.16 14.39 -18.60
N HIS A 57 -1.18 13.57 -18.85
CA HIS A 57 -2.11 13.10 -17.82
C HIS A 57 -1.40 12.23 -16.77
N GLU A 58 -0.64 11.22 -17.18
CA GLU A 58 0.10 10.35 -16.24
C GLU A 58 1.07 11.17 -15.37
N ALA A 59 1.80 12.12 -15.98
CA ALA A 59 2.73 12.98 -15.26
C ALA A 59 2.02 13.96 -14.31
N TYR A 60 0.88 14.51 -14.74
CA TYR A 60 0.03 15.37 -13.92
C TYR A 60 -0.43 14.63 -12.66
N ILE A 61 -0.88 13.38 -12.77
CA ILE A 61 -1.35 12.61 -11.62
C ILE A 61 -0.23 12.41 -10.59
N ILE A 62 0.98 12.06 -11.04
CA ILE A 62 2.15 11.88 -10.14
C ILE A 62 2.44 13.19 -9.40
N LYS A 63 2.44 14.32 -10.11
CA LYS A 63 2.66 15.63 -9.49
C LYS A 63 1.53 16.03 -8.55
N HIS A 64 0.27 15.83 -8.96
CA HIS A 64 -0.89 16.21 -8.18
C HIS A 64 -0.90 15.48 -6.83
N VAL A 65 -0.61 14.17 -6.82
CA VAL A 65 -0.44 13.41 -5.58
C VAL A 65 0.66 14.02 -4.70
N TRP A 66 1.82 14.34 -5.29
CA TRP A 66 2.94 14.93 -4.55
C TRP A 66 2.57 16.26 -3.89
N ASP A 67 1.91 17.15 -4.64
CA ASP A 67 1.47 18.47 -4.15
C ASP A 67 0.43 18.34 -3.05
N VAL A 68 -0.55 17.46 -3.23
CA VAL A 68 -1.57 17.17 -2.22
C VAL A 68 -0.91 16.72 -0.93
N VAL A 69 0.13 15.87 -0.99
CA VAL A 69 0.82 15.43 0.22
C VAL A 69 1.46 16.61 0.96
N HIS A 70 2.14 17.51 0.25
CA HIS A 70 2.81 18.65 0.86
C HIS A 70 1.85 19.69 1.43
N GLU A 71 0.65 19.79 0.87
CA GLU A 71 -0.38 20.70 1.36
C GLU A 71 -1.13 20.14 2.58
N LYS A 72 -1.43 18.84 2.56
CA LYS A 72 -2.41 18.22 3.46
C LYS A 72 -1.81 17.52 4.67
N TYR A 73 -0.59 17.00 4.55
CA TYR A 73 0.03 16.19 5.58
C TYR A 73 1.11 16.97 6.32
N PRO A 74 1.28 16.77 7.64
CA PRO A 74 2.49 17.19 8.34
C PRO A 74 3.74 16.54 7.74
N SER A 75 4.88 17.21 7.84
CA SER A 75 6.16 16.75 7.26
C SER A 75 6.59 15.36 7.72
N GLU A 76 6.34 15.04 8.99
CA GLU A 76 6.62 13.75 9.62
C GLU A 76 5.77 12.59 9.06
N TYR A 77 4.72 12.91 8.31
CA TYR A 77 3.80 11.97 7.68
C TYR A 77 3.84 12.02 6.15
N PHE A 78 4.80 12.70 5.53
CA PHE A 78 4.87 12.78 4.07
C PHE A 78 4.95 11.42 3.39
N ALA A 79 5.78 10.49 3.88
CA ALA A 79 5.89 9.16 3.30
C ALA A 79 4.58 8.38 3.40
N LEU A 80 3.94 8.40 4.58
CA LEU A 80 2.66 7.72 4.80
C LEU A 80 1.50 8.41 4.07
N GLY A 81 1.55 9.73 3.93
CA GLY A 81 0.63 10.52 3.11
C GLY A 81 0.73 10.15 1.64
N LEU A 82 1.95 10.01 1.10
CA LEU A 82 2.17 9.50 -0.26
C LEU A 82 1.60 8.10 -0.43
N ALA A 83 1.84 7.19 0.52
CA ALA A 83 1.25 5.86 0.46
C ALA A 83 -0.29 5.95 0.44
N ASN A 84 -0.86 6.79 1.31
CA ASN A 84 -2.31 6.90 1.49
C ASN A 84 -2.99 7.46 0.24
N GLU A 85 -2.43 8.51 -0.36
CA GLU A 85 -2.91 9.09 -1.62
C GLU A 85 -2.68 8.14 -2.81
N SER A 86 -1.56 7.42 -2.85
CA SER A 86 -1.25 6.47 -3.92
C SER A 86 -2.16 5.23 -3.91
N TYR A 87 -2.81 4.95 -2.79
CA TYR A 87 -3.69 3.78 -2.63
C TYR A 87 -4.86 3.77 -3.63
N CYS A 88 -5.47 4.92 -3.90
CA CYS A 88 -6.59 5.05 -4.85
C CYS A 88 -6.14 5.28 -6.30
N ILE A 89 -4.83 5.43 -6.54
CA ILE A 89 -4.27 5.55 -7.87
C ILE A 89 -4.25 4.16 -8.54
N LYS A 90 -4.74 4.13 -9.76
CA LYS A 90 -4.81 3.01 -10.68
C LYS A 90 -3.76 3.21 -11.78
N TYR A 91 -3.46 2.14 -12.51
CA TYR A 91 -2.58 2.16 -13.67
C TYR A 91 -1.14 2.63 -13.37
N LYS A 92 -0.46 3.13 -14.39
CA LYS A 92 0.98 3.43 -14.41
C LYS A 92 1.48 4.40 -13.34
N PRO A 93 0.79 5.52 -13.01
CA PRO A 93 1.25 6.45 -11.97
C PRO A 93 1.48 5.78 -10.61
N ARG A 94 0.66 4.77 -10.28
CA ARG A 94 0.76 4.01 -9.02
C ARG A 94 2.15 3.43 -8.80
N TYR A 95 2.73 2.79 -9.82
CA TYR A 95 4.05 2.15 -9.70
C TYR A 95 5.15 3.17 -9.41
N VAL A 96 5.09 4.32 -10.08
CA VAL A 96 6.05 5.41 -9.86
C VAL A 96 5.91 5.95 -8.44
N LEU A 97 4.68 6.25 -8.00
CA LEU A 97 4.45 6.84 -6.68
C LEU A 97 4.95 5.96 -5.52
N TYR A 98 4.70 4.65 -5.57
CA TYR A 98 5.26 3.75 -4.53
C TYR A 98 6.78 3.63 -4.61
N GLU A 99 7.36 3.69 -5.82
CA GLU A 99 8.82 3.71 -5.97
C GLU A 99 9.44 5.00 -5.41
N LEU A 100 8.75 6.13 -5.51
CA LEU A 100 9.19 7.39 -4.88
C LEU A 100 9.30 7.27 -3.36
N ILE A 101 8.37 6.56 -2.73
CA ILE A 101 8.42 6.31 -1.30
C ILE A 101 9.68 5.50 -0.96
N ILE A 102 9.94 4.42 -1.71
CA ILE A 102 11.12 3.58 -1.52
C ILE A 102 12.40 4.39 -1.69
N LEU A 103 12.55 5.12 -2.80
CA LEU A 103 13.77 5.85 -3.13
C LEU A 103 14.07 7.01 -2.16
N GLN A 104 13.05 7.67 -1.61
CA GLN A 104 13.27 8.79 -0.70
C GLN A 104 13.44 8.37 0.76
N PHE A 105 12.77 7.30 1.20
CA PHE A 105 12.56 7.05 2.63
C PHE A 105 13.14 5.74 3.17
N SER A 106 13.77 4.91 2.32
CA SER A 106 14.38 3.62 2.74
C SER A 106 15.45 3.79 3.82
N ASP A 107 16.19 4.90 3.77
CA ASP A 107 17.26 5.23 4.72
C ASP A 107 16.81 6.17 5.85
N SER A 108 15.49 6.40 6.00
CA SER A 108 14.96 7.26 7.06
C SER A 108 15.07 6.61 8.44
N ASP A 109 15.42 7.41 9.45
CA ASP A 109 15.37 7.00 10.86
C ASP A 109 13.96 7.09 11.47
N ASN A 110 13.00 7.70 10.75
CA ASN A 110 11.62 7.84 11.20
C ASN A 110 10.84 6.52 11.00
N PRO A 111 10.30 5.89 12.05
CA PRO A 111 9.54 4.65 11.91
C PRO A 111 8.28 4.78 11.03
N VAL A 112 7.68 5.96 10.94
CA VAL A 112 6.51 6.20 10.06
C VAL A 112 6.91 6.13 8.58
N ASP A 113 8.10 6.64 8.26
CA ASP A 113 8.66 6.57 6.92
C ASP A 113 8.98 5.11 6.55
N LEU A 114 9.63 4.38 7.46
CA LEU A 114 9.91 2.95 7.28
C LEU A 114 8.63 2.13 7.11
N PHE A 115 7.56 2.48 7.84
CA PHE A 115 6.26 1.85 7.66
C PHE A 115 5.67 2.15 6.28
N ALA A 116 5.76 3.39 5.78
CA ALA A 116 5.34 3.71 4.42
C ALA A 116 6.15 2.95 3.35
N VAL A 117 7.46 2.78 3.55
CA VAL A 117 8.31 1.94 2.68
C VAL A 117 7.86 0.49 2.69
N SER A 118 7.45 -0.04 3.84
CA SER A 118 6.90 -1.41 3.94
C SER A 118 5.63 -1.58 3.08
N LEU A 119 4.73 -0.60 3.10
CA LEU A 119 3.51 -0.58 2.29
C LEU A 119 3.82 -0.45 0.79
N ALA A 120 4.84 0.36 0.45
CA ALA A 120 5.30 0.49 -0.91
C ALA A 120 5.86 -0.83 -1.47
N TYR A 121 6.74 -1.52 -0.74
CA TYR A 121 7.19 -2.84 -1.15
C TYR A 121 6.06 -3.87 -1.21
N ALA A 122 5.08 -3.81 -0.29
CA ALA A 122 3.92 -4.70 -0.31
C ALA A 122 3.10 -4.55 -1.62
N SER A 123 3.03 -3.33 -2.16
CA SER A 123 2.35 -3.05 -3.44
C SER A 123 3.06 -3.62 -4.68
N LYS A 124 4.38 -3.86 -4.61
CA LYS A 124 5.20 -4.38 -5.74
C LYS A 124 5.07 -5.89 -5.94
N GLY A 125 4.38 -6.59 -5.04
CA GLY A 125 4.02 -8.00 -5.20
C GLY A 125 5.08 -9.00 -4.76
N ALA A 126 5.04 -10.20 -5.33
CA ALA A 126 5.65 -11.40 -4.76
C ALA A 126 7.17 -11.33 -4.53
N PHE A 127 7.91 -10.69 -5.43
CA PHE A 127 9.38 -10.62 -5.34
C PHE A 127 9.89 -9.64 -4.27
N TYR A 128 9.02 -8.78 -3.75
CA TYR A 128 9.36 -7.75 -2.77
C TYR A 128 8.77 -8.01 -1.39
N ARG A 129 8.11 -9.16 -1.19
CA ARG A 129 7.46 -9.49 0.09
C ARG A 129 8.45 -9.49 1.25
N LYS A 130 9.67 -10.01 1.06
CA LYS A 130 10.68 -10.02 2.12
C LYS A 130 11.10 -8.62 2.53
N GLN A 131 11.28 -7.71 1.58
CA GLN A 131 11.55 -6.29 1.86
C GLN A 131 10.37 -5.64 2.58
N ALA A 132 9.13 -5.90 2.13
CA ALA A 132 7.94 -5.39 2.80
C ALA A 132 7.88 -5.84 4.27
N LEU A 133 8.16 -7.11 4.54
CA LEU A 133 8.19 -7.66 5.90
C LEU A 133 9.34 -7.06 6.74
N ASP A 134 10.55 -6.94 6.19
CA ASP A 134 11.71 -6.36 6.90
C ASP A 134 11.43 -4.92 7.38
N TYR A 135 10.94 -4.06 6.48
CA TYR A 135 10.58 -2.68 6.84
C TYR A 135 9.41 -2.60 7.81
N PHE A 136 8.44 -3.52 7.69
CA PHE A 136 7.33 -3.60 8.64
C PHE A 136 7.81 -3.99 10.03
N GLU A 137 8.65 -5.02 10.16
CA GLU A 137 9.19 -5.47 11.46
C GLU A 137 10.05 -4.38 12.14
N ARG A 138 10.80 -3.59 11.35
CA ARG A 138 11.59 -2.46 11.85
C ARG A 138 10.73 -1.31 12.38
N SER A 139 9.51 -1.14 11.88
CA SER A 139 8.61 -0.03 12.22
C SER A 139 7.48 -0.41 13.19
N GLU A 140 7.02 -1.66 13.19
CA GLU A 140 5.78 -2.15 13.83
C GLU A 140 5.63 -1.66 15.29
N ALA A 141 6.69 -1.74 16.08
CA ALA A 141 6.66 -1.35 17.49
C ALA A 141 6.36 0.14 17.74
N SER A 142 6.61 0.99 16.74
CA SER A 142 6.40 2.45 16.82
C SER A 142 5.09 2.89 16.16
N ILE A 143 4.43 2.02 15.40
CA ILE A 143 3.18 2.33 14.70
C ILE A 143 1.99 1.94 15.58
N SER A 144 1.39 2.95 16.22
CA SER A 144 0.21 2.73 17.06
C SER A 144 -1.07 2.55 16.22
N PRO A 145 -2.05 1.76 16.69
CA PRO A 145 -3.37 1.70 16.05
C PRO A 145 -4.06 3.08 15.95
N ASP A 146 -3.86 3.95 16.94
CA ASP A 146 -4.41 5.30 16.94
C ASP A 146 -3.87 6.14 15.77
N LEU A 147 -2.59 5.98 15.43
CA LEU A 147 -2.01 6.61 14.24
C LEU A 147 -2.65 6.06 12.96
N LEU A 148 -2.80 4.73 12.86
CA LEU A 148 -3.40 4.09 11.69
C LEU A 148 -4.87 4.50 11.49
N ASP A 149 -5.62 4.72 12.57
CA ASP A 149 -7.00 5.22 12.52
C ASP A 149 -7.10 6.60 11.86
N GLU A 150 -6.02 7.39 11.84
CA GLU A 150 -6.01 8.69 11.16
C GLU A 150 -6.01 8.55 9.63
N PHE A 151 -5.59 7.41 9.05
CA PHE A 151 -5.40 7.24 7.61
C PHE A 151 -6.41 6.23 7.03
N LEU A 152 -7.33 6.71 6.18
CA LEU A 152 -8.43 5.89 5.67
C LEU A 152 -7.94 4.64 4.92
N SER A 153 -6.85 4.73 4.15
CA SER A 153 -6.33 3.62 3.35
C SER A 153 -5.62 2.54 4.19
N TYR A 154 -5.20 2.86 5.42
CA TYR A 154 -4.35 2.00 6.24
C TYR A 154 -4.86 1.81 7.66
N MET A 155 -6.19 1.73 7.81
CA MET A 155 -6.80 1.39 9.10
C MET A 155 -6.24 0.07 9.67
N PRO A 156 -6.17 -0.09 11.00
CA PRO A 156 -5.51 -1.22 11.65
C PRO A 156 -5.94 -2.60 11.11
N LEU A 157 -7.24 -2.81 10.94
CA LEU A 157 -7.79 -4.06 10.44
C LEU A 157 -7.21 -4.43 9.07
N TYR A 158 -7.08 -3.46 8.17
CA TYR A 158 -6.54 -3.67 6.83
C TYR A 158 -5.05 -4.00 6.88
N VAL A 159 -4.26 -3.19 7.59
CA VAL A 159 -2.80 -3.37 7.72
C VAL A 159 -2.45 -4.75 8.27
N TYR A 160 -3.08 -5.16 9.37
CA TYR A 160 -2.76 -6.46 9.96
C TYR A 160 -3.21 -7.65 9.10
N ASN A 161 -4.29 -7.51 8.32
CA ASN A 161 -4.67 -8.53 7.34
C ASN A 161 -3.65 -8.60 6.19
N LEU A 162 -3.25 -7.46 5.63
CA LEU A 162 -2.23 -7.38 4.58
C LEU A 162 -0.95 -8.10 5.00
N PHE A 163 -0.38 -7.72 6.15
CA PHE A 163 0.87 -8.34 6.62
C PHE A 163 0.69 -9.80 7.04
N SER A 164 -0.48 -10.18 7.57
CA SER A 164 -0.79 -11.60 7.80
C SER A 164 -0.72 -12.44 6.53
N GLU A 165 -1.22 -11.93 5.41
CA GLU A 165 -1.14 -12.62 4.11
C GLU A 165 0.29 -12.67 3.58
N LEU A 166 1.07 -11.60 3.74
CA LEU A 166 2.46 -11.58 3.31
C LEU A 166 3.30 -12.60 4.10
N TYR A 167 3.14 -12.65 5.43
CA TYR A 167 3.80 -13.65 6.26
C TYR A 167 3.41 -15.08 5.87
N GLU A 168 2.11 -15.34 5.64
CA GLU A 168 1.67 -16.67 5.19
C GLU A 168 2.30 -17.05 3.85
N LYS A 169 2.33 -16.11 2.91
CA LYS A 169 2.91 -16.31 1.57
C LYS A 169 4.43 -16.58 1.60
N GLU A 170 5.12 -16.17 2.66
CA GLU A 170 6.52 -16.50 2.96
C GLU A 170 6.68 -17.69 3.92
N HIS A 171 5.60 -18.41 4.23
CA HIS A 171 5.54 -19.55 5.16
C HIS A 171 5.97 -19.20 6.60
N LEU A 172 5.87 -17.93 6.99
CA LEU A 172 6.12 -17.43 8.34
C LEU A 172 4.83 -17.48 9.16
N TYR A 173 4.32 -18.69 9.40
CA TYR A 173 2.97 -18.89 9.95
C TYR A 173 2.75 -18.32 11.35
N ASP A 174 3.75 -18.32 12.22
CA ASP A 174 3.62 -17.74 13.56
C ASP A 174 3.39 -16.23 13.50
N SER A 175 4.12 -15.53 12.63
CA SER A 175 3.91 -14.10 12.37
C SER A 175 2.57 -13.84 11.69
N ALA A 176 2.14 -14.70 10.76
CA ALA A 176 0.82 -14.60 10.16
C ALA A 176 -0.30 -14.73 11.21
N ILE A 177 -0.18 -15.71 12.12
CA ILE A 177 -1.12 -15.91 13.22
C ILE A 177 -1.11 -14.70 14.18
N ARG A 178 0.07 -14.14 14.48
CA ARG A 178 0.20 -12.91 15.30
C ARG A 178 -0.59 -11.76 14.68
N CYS A 179 -0.36 -11.48 13.40
CA CYS A 179 -1.07 -10.42 12.69
C CYS A 179 -2.58 -10.70 12.58
N THR A 180 -2.99 -11.96 12.35
CA THR A 180 -4.43 -12.32 12.33
C THR A 180 -5.10 -12.05 13.69
N ARG A 181 -4.41 -12.33 14.82
CA ARG A 181 -4.92 -12.00 16.16
C ARG A 181 -5.02 -10.49 16.38
N LEU A 182 -4.04 -9.71 15.90
CA LEU A 182 -4.10 -8.25 15.96
C LEU A 182 -5.27 -7.72 15.13
N ALA A 183 -5.44 -8.20 13.89
CA ALA A 183 -6.56 -7.86 13.02
C ALA A 183 -7.92 -8.14 13.69
N LYS A 184 -8.05 -9.30 14.36
CA LYS A 184 -9.27 -9.68 15.08
C LYS A 184 -9.74 -8.59 16.04
N ARG A 185 -8.82 -7.94 16.77
CA ARG A 185 -9.14 -6.88 17.75
C ARG A 185 -9.85 -5.66 17.16
N PHE A 186 -9.67 -5.41 15.87
CA PHE A 186 -10.27 -4.30 15.13
C PHE A 186 -11.48 -4.72 14.28
N SER A 187 -11.88 -5.99 14.38
CA SER A 187 -13.04 -6.53 13.70
C SER A 187 -14.30 -6.48 14.56
N LYS A 188 -15.47 -6.80 13.97
CA LYS A 188 -16.73 -6.85 14.71
C LYS A 188 -16.70 -7.97 15.77
N PRO A 189 -17.27 -7.74 16.97
CA PRO A 189 -17.46 -8.78 17.97
C PRO A 189 -18.19 -10.00 17.39
N GLY A 190 -17.72 -11.20 17.76
CA GLY A 190 -18.34 -12.47 17.33
C GLY A 190 -18.02 -12.90 15.90
N ASN A 191 -17.11 -12.22 15.19
CA ASN A 191 -16.69 -12.65 13.85
C ASN A 191 -15.80 -13.90 13.93
N SER A 192 -16.35 -15.07 13.56
CA SER A 192 -15.63 -16.36 13.58
C SER A 192 -14.53 -16.47 12.52
N PHE A 193 -14.56 -15.62 11.48
CA PHE A 193 -13.59 -15.65 10.38
C PHE A 193 -12.13 -15.68 10.86
N PHE A 194 -11.80 -14.89 11.88
CA PHE A 194 -10.43 -14.81 12.40
C PHE A 194 -10.01 -16.08 13.14
N ASP A 195 -10.94 -16.72 13.85
CA ASP A 195 -10.66 -17.98 14.57
C ASP A 195 -10.49 -19.14 13.57
N ASP A 196 -11.31 -19.17 12.53
CA ASP A 196 -11.19 -20.11 11.41
C ASP A 196 -9.86 -19.91 10.67
N ARG A 197 -9.50 -18.65 10.38
CA ARG A 197 -8.23 -18.26 9.75
C ARG A 197 -7.00 -18.68 10.56
N ILE A 198 -7.02 -18.46 11.87
CA ILE A 198 -5.95 -18.90 12.79
C ILE A 198 -5.84 -20.43 12.78
N SER A 199 -6.97 -21.14 12.81
CA SER A 199 -6.99 -22.60 12.77
C SER A 199 -6.41 -23.14 11.47
N MET A 200 -6.78 -22.55 10.33
CA MET A 200 -6.21 -22.88 9.03
C MET A 200 -4.69 -22.62 8.97
N LEU A 201 -4.22 -21.48 9.48
CA LEU A 201 -2.79 -21.17 9.51
C LEU A 201 -1.99 -22.17 10.35
N LYS A 202 -2.54 -22.62 11.49
CA LYS A 202 -1.91 -23.68 12.31
C LYS A 202 -1.81 -25.00 11.55
N ILE A 203 -2.86 -25.39 10.81
CA ILE A 203 -2.84 -26.60 9.98
C ILE A 203 -1.79 -26.48 8.87
N LYS A 204 -1.69 -25.31 8.21
CA LYS A 204 -0.65 -25.07 7.19
C LYS A 204 0.75 -25.13 7.77
N SER A 205 0.96 -24.60 8.98
CA SER A 205 2.24 -24.68 9.67
C SER A 205 2.70 -26.12 9.95
N GLN A 206 1.76 -27.03 10.20
CA GLN A 206 2.08 -28.45 10.43
C GLN A 206 2.40 -29.21 9.13
N ASN A 207 1.83 -28.76 8.01
CA ASN A 207 1.96 -29.40 6.69
C ASN A 207 2.86 -28.58 5.74
N ALA A 208 3.71 -27.72 6.30
CA ALA A 208 4.47 -26.74 5.53
C ALA A 208 5.48 -27.45 4.61
N SER A 209 5.35 -27.20 3.31
CA SER A 209 6.39 -27.56 2.34
C SER A 209 7.44 -26.46 2.25
N PRO A 210 8.69 -26.76 1.86
CA PRO A 210 9.70 -25.75 1.63
C PRO A 210 9.23 -24.72 0.60
N LEU A 211 9.47 -23.44 0.90
CA LEU A 211 9.19 -22.36 -0.05
C LEU A 211 10.13 -22.50 -1.25
N ARG A 212 9.57 -22.60 -2.46
CA ARG A 212 10.38 -22.64 -3.68
C ARG A 212 10.91 -21.24 -3.96
N SER A 213 12.24 -21.09 -3.94
CA SER A 213 12.89 -19.88 -4.41
C SER A 213 12.62 -19.70 -5.90
N ARG A 214 11.95 -18.61 -6.27
CA ARG A 214 11.72 -18.23 -7.67
C ARG A 214 12.63 -17.06 -8.00
N LYS A 215 13.47 -17.22 -9.02
CA LYS A 215 14.21 -16.10 -9.60
C LYS A 215 13.22 -15.17 -10.31
N MET A 216 13.39 -13.86 -10.13
CA MET A 216 12.61 -12.87 -10.85
C MET A 216 12.84 -13.04 -12.37
N PRO A 217 11.79 -13.18 -13.19
CA PRO A 217 11.93 -13.23 -14.64
C PRO A 217 12.59 -11.97 -15.19
N GLU A 218 13.32 -12.09 -16.30
CA GLU A 218 14.01 -10.96 -16.94
C GLU A 218 13.05 -9.82 -17.29
N LYS A 219 11.87 -10.13 -17.85
CA LYS A 219 10.82 -9.14 -18.14
C LYS A 219 10.43 -8.33 -16.89
N GLN A 220 10.30 -8.97 -15.74
CA GLN A 220 9.99 -8.26 -14.49
C GLN A 220 11.18 -7.41 -14.03
N GLN A 221 12.41 -7.91 -14.15
CA GLN A 221 13.60 -7.11 -13.80
C GLN A 221 13.68 -5.83 -14.64
N ILE A 222 13.42 -5.92 -15.94
CA ILE A 222 13.39 -4.76 -16.85
C ILE A 222 12.27 -3.80 -16.46
N PHE A 223 11.07 -4.32 -16.18
CA PHE A 223 9.94 -3.50 -15.71
C PHE A 223 10.31 -2.71 -14.46
N GLU A 224 10.85 -3.37 -13.43
CA GLU A 224 11.24 -2.74 -12.16
C GLU A 224 12.37 -1.72 -12.34
N ALA A 225 13.33 -2.01 -13.22
CA ALA A 225 14.38 -1.05 -13.57
C ALA A 225 13.80 0.20 -14.24
N ASN A 226 12.80 0.05 -15.10
CA ASN A 226 12.12 1.18 -15.74
C ASN A 226 11.26 1.98 -14.74
N VAL A 227 10.58 1.32 -13.79
CA VAL A 227 9.88 2.01 -12.68
C VAL A 227 10.88 2.87 -11.91
N THR A 228 12.02 2.29 -11.54
CA THR A 228 13.08 2.95 -10.78
C THR A 228 13.67 4.14 -11.56
N ALA A 229 13.90 3.97 -12.86
CA ALA A 229 14.40 5.05 -13.73
C ALA A 229 13.39 6.19 -13.86
N ALA A 230 12.10 5.88 -14.04
CA ALA A 230 11.03 6.87 -14.09
C ALA A 230 10.91 7.64 -12.76
N ALA A 231 10.87 6.94 -11.64
CA ALA A 231 10.81 7.53 -10.31
C ALA A 231 12.00 8.48 -10.06
N ASN A 232 13.22 8.06 -10.39
CA ASN A 232 14.41 8.92 -10.33
C ASN A 232 14.33 10.14 -11.27
N PHE A 233 13.75 9.98 -12.45
CA PHE A 233 13.51 11.10 -13.35
C PHE A 233 12.54 12.11 -12.72
N PHE A 234 11.41 11.65 -12.19
CA PHE A 234 10.44 12.51 -11.51
C PHE A 234 11.08 13.22 -10.29
N LEU A 235 11.87 12.51 -9.49
CA LEU A 235 12.64 13.06 -8.36
C LEU A 235 13.56 14.21 -8.76
N LYS A 236 14.48 13.95 -9.70
CA LYS A 236 15.49 14.92 -10.16
C LYS A 236 14.90 16.18 -10.75
N ASN A 237 13.63 16.09 -11.16
CA ASN A 237 12.94 17.14 -11.84
C ASN A 237 11.95 17.88 -10.94
N ASN A 238 11.90 17.57 -9.64
CA ASN A 238 10.93 18.13 -8.68
C ASN A 238 9.48 17.78 -9.04
N PHE A 239 9.26 16.54 -9.48
CA PHE A 239 7.95 15.91 -9.72
C PHE A 239 7.05 16.72 -10.67
N LEU A 240 7.47 16.94 -11.90
CA LEU A 240 6.82 17.95 -12.75
C LEU A 240 5.45 17.51 -13.27
N PRO A 241 4.47 18.44 -13.40
CA PRO A 241 4.71 19.77 -13.99
C PRO A 241 4.03 21.03 -13.42
N PRO A 242 4.74 22.18 -13.48
CA PRO A 242 4.18 23.51 -13.75
C PRO A 242 4.43 23.81 -15.25
N ASP A 243 3.58 23.21 -16.09
CA ASP A 243 3.71 22.92 -17.53
C ASP A 243 5.17 22.59 -17.99
N MET A 244 5.69 21.53 -17.36
CA MET A 244 6.96 20.76 -17.53
C MET A 244 8.30 21.49 -17.76
N ARG A 245 8.37 22.83 -17.78
CA ARG A 245 9.40 23.69 -17.12
C ARG A 245 9.56 25.12 -17.68
N LYS A 246 9.04 25.47 -18.86
CA LYS A 246 9.16 26.84 -19.46
C LYS A 246 7.90 27.71 -19.36
N TYR A 247 6.73 27.11 -19.15
CA TYR A 247 5.53 27.79 -18.62
C TYR A 247 5.57 27.89 -17.07
N ALA A 248 6.58 27.29 -16.45
CA ALA A 248 6.72 27.10 -15.01
C ALA A 248 7.09 28.34 -14.19
N SER A 249 7.17 29.52 -14.79
CA SER A 249 7.85 30.68 -14.19
C SER A 249 6.95 31.88 -13.85
N SER A 250 5.62 31.75 -13.76
CA SER A 250 4.78 32.88 -13.33
C SER A 250 3.50 32.52 -12.58
N ALA A 251 3.35 33.17 -11.41
CA ALA A 251 2.12 33.48 -10.68
C ALA A 251 1.65 32.48 -9.59
N ALA A 252 1.64 33.01 -8.37
CA ALA A 252 1.09 32.42 -7.16
C ALA A 252 -0.43 32.62 -7.05
N ARG A 253 -1.15 31.68 -6.40
CA ARG A 253 -1.77 31.85 -5.06
C ARG A 253 -2.77 30.74 -4.71
N SER A 254 -2.72 30.37 -3.43
CA SER A 254 -3.52 29.38 -2.68
C SER A 254 -5.04 29.59 -2.66
N LYS A 255 -5.80 28.53 -2.37
CA LYS A 255 -7.04 28.58 -1.55
C LYS A 255 -7.24 27.32 -0.70
N LYS A 256 -7.78 27.52 0.51
CA LYS A 256 -7.96 26.58 1.64
C LYS A 256 -8.94 25.42 1.37
N PRO A 257 -8.76 24.25 2.01
CA PRO A 257 -9.63 23.10 1.83
C PRO A 257 -10.93 23.16 2.66
N TYR A 258 -12.02 22.67 2.06
CA TYR A 258 -13.34 22.47 2.65
C TYR A 258 -13.48 21.00 3.11
N ARG A 259 -14.01 20.77 4.32
CA ARG A 259 -14.28 19.42 4.84
C ARG A 259 -15.56 18.85 4.19
N THR A 260 -15.47 17.66 3.63
CA THR A 260 -16.62 16.90 3.12
C THR A 260 -16.83 15.64 3.99
N SER A 261 -18.09 15.29 4.28
CA SER A 261 -18.44 14.08 5.01
C SER A 261 -18.44 12.84 4.09
N VAL A 262 -17.89 11.73 4.59
CA VAL A 262 -17.78 10.43 3.90
C VAL A 262 -19.14 9.84 3.55
N ASN A 263 -19.28 9.35 2.32
CA ASN A 263 -20.36 8.46 1.89
C ASN A 263 -19.82 7.01 1.81
N LEU A 264 -20.59 6.03 2.30
CA LEU A 264 -20.31 4.58 2.20
C LEU A 264 -19.89 4.11 0.79
N LYS A 265 -20.27 4.84 -0.26
CA LYS A 265 -19.81 4.60 -1.64
C LYS A 265 -18.30 4.77 -1.82
N GLN A 266 -17.66 5.74 -1.15
CA GLN A 266 -16.20 5.96 -1.27
C GLN A 266 -15.41 4.79 -0.65
N TYR A 267 -15.86 4.27 0.50
CA TYR A 267 -15.29 3.06 1.11
C TYR A 267 -15.44 1.82 0.21
N ALA A 268 -16.60 1.64 -0.43
CA ALA A 268 -16.81 0.54 -1.36
C ALA A 268 -15.93 0.65 -2.62
N VAL A 269 -15.75 1.86 -3.16
CA VAL A 269 -14.85 2.13 -4.31
C VAL A 269 -13.38 1.83 -3.94
N MET A 270 -12.94 2.19 -2.73
CA MET A 270 -11.58 1.88 -2.24
C MET A 270 -11.32 0.38 -2.06
N CYS A 271 -12.30 -0.37 -1.52
CA CYS A 271 -12.20 -1.83 -1.41
C CYS A 271 -12.19 -2.50 -2.80
N ASN A 272 -12.95 -1.97 -3.75
CA ASN A 272 -12.97 -2.46 -5.13
C ASN A 272 -11.68 -2.17 -5.88
N ALA A 273 -11.03 -1.01 -5.66
CA ALA A 273 -9.75 -0.69 -6.28
C ALA A 273 -8.62 -1.65 -5.86
N TYR A 274 -8.66 -2.17 -4.63
CA TYR A 274 -7.72 -3.21 -4.18
C TYR A 274 -7.97 -4.56 -4.86
N LEU A 275 -9.24 -4.96 -5.00
CA LEU A 275 -9.63 -6.20 -5.70
C LEU A 275 -9.32 -6.12 -7.20
N GLU A 276 -9.62 -4.99 -7.84
CA GLU A 276 -9.29 -4.73 -9.25
C GLU A 276 -7.78 -4.83 -9.50
N HIS A 277 -6.94 -4.31 -8.59
CA HIS A 277 -5.49 -4.46 -8.70
C HIS A 277 -5.02 -5.90 -8.47
N GLN A 278 -5.61 -6.64 -7.52
CA GLN A 278 -5.31 -8.07 -7.36
C GLN A 278 -5.68 -8.85 -8.63
N ASP A 279 -6.85 -8.59 -9.20
CA ASP A 279 -7.32 -9.19 -10.45
C ASP A 279 -6.45 -8.80 -11.66
N GLU A 280 -5.95 -7.56 -11.73
CA GLU A 280 -5.01 -7.09 -12.77
C GLU A 280 -3.67 -7.84 -12.66
N MET A 281 -3.12 -7.94 -11.45
CA MET A 281 -1.88 -8.68 -11.19
C MET A 281 -2.04 -10.19 -11.45
N GLU A 282 -3.20 -10.78 -11.15
CA GLU A 282 -3.51 -12.17 -11.46
C GLU A 282 -3.69 -12.41 -12.97
N ARG A 283 -4.36 -11.50 -13.69
CA ARG A 283 -4.47 -11.54 -15.16
C ARG A 283 -3.10 -11.44 -15.84
N HIS A 284 -2.21 -10.58 -15.37
CA HIS A 284 -0.84 -10.49 -15.89
C HIS A 284 -0.01 -11.75 -15.62
N ASN A 285 -0.18 -12.40 -14.47
CA ASN A 285 0.46 -13.68 -14.19
C ASN A 285 -0.10 -14.81 -15.08
N SER A 286 -1.41 -14.80 -15.35
CA SER A 286 -2.12 -15.80 -16.15
C SER A 286 -1.81 -15.70 -17.65
N ALA A 287 -1.68 -14.47 -18.18
CA ALA A 287 -1.32 -14.23 -19.56
C ALA A 287 0.11 -14.71 -19.89
N ASN A 288 1.04 -14.53 -18.94
CA ASN A 288 2.43 -15.00 -19.10
C ASN A 288 2.55 -16.52 -19.00
N THR A 289 1.68 -17.23 -18.27
CA THR A 289 1.67 -18.70 -18.24
C THR A 289 1.11 -19.31 -19.53
N ASN A 290 0.11 -18.67 -20.15
CA ASN A 290 -0.49 -19.17 -21.39
C ASN A 290 0.45 -18.96 -22.60
N ALA A 291 1.18 -17.83 -22.65
CA ALA A 291 2.17 -17.59 -23.70
C ALA A 291 3.37 -18.58 -23.65
N SER A 292 3.68 -19.14 -22.48
CA SER A 292 4.72 -20.18 -22.34
C SER A 292 4.23 -21.60 -22.68
N HIS A 293 2.92 -21.79 -22.85
CA HIS A 293 2.37 -23.10 -23.20
C HIS A 293 2.19 -23.28 -24.72
N ASP A 294 2.02 -22.20 -25.46
CA ASP A 294 1.86 -22.21 -26.92
C ASP A 294 3.20 -22.31 -27.68
N SER A 295 4.36 -22.14 -27.02
CA SER A 295 5.67 -22.28 -27.66
C SER A 295 6.23 -23.72 -27.68
N TYR A 296 5.40 -24.72 -27.38
CA TYR A 296 5.75 -26.15 -27.41
C TYR A 296 4.86 -26.98 -28.34
N LEU A 297 4.10 -26.32 -29.21
CA LEU A 297 3.32 -26.94 -30.27
C LEU A 297 3.59 -26.20 -31.59
N ASP A 298 4.84 -26.33 -32.06
CA ASP A 298 5.21 -26.28 -33.49
C ASP A 298 6.46 -27.16 -33.70
#